data_AF-A0A6G0LWQ5-F1
#
_entry.id   AF-A0A6G0LWQ5-F1
#
_cell.length_a   1.000
_cell.length_b   1.000
_cell.length_c   1.000
_cell.angle_alpha   90.00
_cell.angle_beta   90.00
_cell.angle_gamma   90.00
#
_symmetry.space_group_name_H-M   'P 1'
#
loop_
_entity.id
_entity.type
_entity.pdbx_description
1 polymer ?
#
loop_
_entity_poly.entity_id
_entity_poly.type
_entity_poly.pdbx_seq_one_letter_code
_entity_poly.pdbx_strand_id
1 'polypeptide(L)'
;MFVFSAILYYVRPAKKEPLGKLLIAAYFANMVIFLAVVLCASMVFGKAAGERSFSLYEMARVIEIPGIFERIEAIAGITLIAGSYIKTTIALLALSSALAHLLKLKDSRSVILPLTLLLLFISLTMFTTEMESHTFWTLIWPAVTTCATVPIILAALVHVMKRAASKK
;
A
#
# COMPACT_ATOMS: atom_id res chain seq x y z
N MET A 1 0.88 0.69 4.24
CA MET A 1 1.79 -0.06 5.13
C MET A 1 1.06 -1.14 5.94
N PHE A 2 -0.03 -0.84 6.68
CA PHE A 2 -0.75 -1.81 7.53
C PHE A 2 -1.31 -3.04 6.80
N VAL A 3 -1.80 -2.86 5.58
CA VAL A 3 -2.39 -3.96 4.79
C VAL A 3 -1.38 -5.09 4.53
N PHE A 4 -0.10 -4.76 4.29
CA PHE A 4 0.94 -5.77 4.09
C PHE A 4 1.34 -6.49 5.39
N SER A 5 1.06 -5.92 6.56
CA SER A 5 1.24 -6.61 7.85
C SER A 5 0.28 -7.78 8.01
N ALA A 6 -0.88 -7.77 7.33
CA ALA A 6 -1.79 -8.91 7.33
C ALA A 6 -1.19 -10.12 6.59
N ILE A 7 -0.33 -9.90 5.58
CA ILE A 7 0.36 -11.01 4.89
C ILE A 7 1.33 -11.72 5.83
N LEU A 8 2.03 -10.97 6.69
CA LEU A 8 2.96 -11.54 7.68
C LEU A 8 2.27 -12.55 8.62
N TYR A 9 0.97 -12.40 8.90
CA TYR A 9 0.21 -13.38 9.68
C TYR A 9 0.00 -14.71 8.92
N TYR A 10 -0.11 -14.66 7.59
CA TYR A 10 -0.28 -15.84 6.74
C TYR A 10 1.05 -16.49 6.32
N VAL A 11 2.19 -15.82 6.52
CA VAL A 11 3.52 -16.38 6.27
C VAL A 11 3.85 -17.40 7.37
N ARG A 12 3.92 -18.68 7.01
CA ARG A 12 4.40 -19.74 7.91
C ARG A 12 5.80 -19.39 8.41
N PRO A 13 6.09 -19.54 9.72
CA PRO A 13 7.44 -19.31 10.23
C PRO A 13 8.40 -20.31 9.59
N ALA A 14 9.23 -19.82 8.67
CA ALA A 14 10.31 -20.60 8.08
C ALA A 14 11.30 -20.97 9.18
N LYS A 15 11.59 -22.27 9.30
CA LYS A 15 12.10 -22.90 10.51
C LYS A 15 13.49 -22.43 10.97
N LYS A 16 14.29 -21.71 10.16
CA LYS A 16 15.70 -21.38 10.50
C LYS A 16 16.34 -20.13 9.87
N GLU A 17 15.67 -19.35 9.02
CA GLU A 17 16.30 -18.15 8.44
C GLU A 17 15.98 -16.88 9.24
N PRO A 18 16.90 -15.90 9.31
CA PRO A 18 16.62 -14.64 9.98
C PRO A 18 15.66 -13.81 9.11
N LEU A 19 14.38 -14.17 9.13
CA LEU A 19 13.28 -13.51 8.41
C LEU A 19 13.33 -11.99 8.59
N GLY A 20 13.73 -11.53 9.80
CA GLY A 20 13.95 -10.12 10.08
C GLY A 20 15.05 -9.46 9.24
N LYS A 21 16.20 -10.13 9.02
CA LYS A 21 17.30 -9.57 8.20
C LYS A 21 16.89 -9.46 6.73
N LEU A 22 16.17 -10.45 6.21
CA LEU A 22 15.68 -10.43 4.83
C LEU A 22 14.62 -9.32 4.62
N LEU A 23 13.69 -9.16 5.57
CA LEU A 23 12.70 -8.08 5.56
C LEU A 23 13.34 -6.70 5.61
N ILE A 24 14.35 -6.52 6.46
CA ILE A 24 15.09 -5.24 6.57
C ILE A 24 15.85 -4.95 5.27
N ALA A 25 16.51 -5.96 4.68
CA ALA A 25 17.21 -5.81 3.41
C ALA A 25 16.24 -5.46 2.27
N ALA A 26 15.10 -6.15 2.19
CA ALA A 26 14.06 -5.86 1.20
C ALA A 26 13.47 -4.45 1.39
N TYR A 27 13.25 -4.02 2.63
CA TYR A 27 12.78 -2.67 2.93
C TYR A 27 13.78 -1.61 2.47
N PHE A 28 15.08 -1.81 2.77
CA PHE A 28 16.13 -0.88 2.37
C PHE A 28 16.27 -0.81 0.84
N ALA A 29 16.23 -1.96 0.17
CA ALA A 29 16.24 -2.01 -1.29
C ALA A 29 15.05 -1.24 -1.91
N ASN A 30 13.84 -1.45 -1.39
CA ASN A 30 12.66 -0.71 -1.82
C ASN A 30 12.80 0.80 -1.57
N MET A 31 13.37 1.20 -0.44
CA MET A 31 13.62 2.61 -0.11
C MET A 31 14.56 3.27 -1.12
N VAL A 32 15.66 2.60 -1.48
CA VAL A 32 16.63 3.09 -2.46
C VAL A 32 16.00 3.21 -3.84
N ILE A 33 15.26 2.18 -4.29
CA ILE A 33 14.57 2.20 -5.58
C ILE A 33 13.54 3.33 -5.62
N PHE A 34 12.75 3.49 -4.55
CA PHE A 34 11.76 4.56 -4.46
C PHE A 34 12.41 5.95 -4.54
N LEU A 35 13.52 6.16 -3.82
CA LEU A 35 14.25 7.43 -3.85
C LEU A 35 14.76 7.73 -5.25
N ALA A 36 15.34 6.74 -5.94
CA ALA A 36 15.84 6.88 -7.30
C ALA A 36 14.72 7.27 -8.27
N VAL A 37 13.55 6.66 -8.15
CA VAL A 37 12.38 6.96 -8.99
C VAL A 37 11.88 8.39 -8.75
N VAL A 38 11.79 8.83 -7.50
CA VAL A 38 11.38 10.21 -7.16
C VAL A 38 12.38 11.24 -7.68
N LEU A 39 13.69 10.94 -7.58
CA LEU A 39 14.74 11.79 -8.12
C LEU A 39 14.65 11.90 -9.64
N CYS A 40 14.49 10.78 -10.36
CA CYS A 40 14.27 10.82 -11.80
C CYS A 40 13.00 11.62 -12.17
N ALA A 41 11.89 11.43 -11.46
CA ALA A 41 10.65 12.18 -11.70
C ALA A 41 10.80 13.69 -11.51
N SER A 42 11.48 14.08 -10.44
CA SER A 42 11.77 15.50 -10.15
C SER A 42 12.79 16.12 -11.12
N MET A 43 13.73 15.34 -11.66
CA MET A 43 14.64 15.82 -12.70
C MET A 43 13.94 16.04 -14.04
N VAL A 44 12.99 15.18 -14.41
CA VAL A 44 12.26 15.31 -15.69
C VAL A 44 11.20 16.42 -15.64
N PHE A 45 10.41 16.50 -14.56
CA PHE A 45 9.28 17.43 -14.47
C PHE A 45 9.52 18.66 -13.58
N GLY A 46 10.65 18.75 -12.89
CA GLY A 46 10.96 19.87 -11.99
C GLY A 46 9.89 20.04 -10.90
N LYS A 47 9.47 21.29 -10.67
CA LYS A 47 8.39 21.63 -9.71
C LYS A 47 7.02 21.03 -10.07
N ALA A 48 6.78 20.73 -11.35
CA ALA A 48 5.51 20.18 -11.82
C ALA A 48 5.35 18.68 -11.50
N ALA A 49 6.39 18.02 -10.99
CA ALA A 49 6.33 16.62 -10.57
C ALA A 49 5.29 16.36 -9.46
N GLY A 50 5.01 17.37 -8.61
CA GLY A 50 4.05 17.27 -7.51
C GLY A 50 2.60 17.52 -7.89
N GLU A 51 2.33 18.11 -9.06
CA GLU A 51 0.96 18.43 -9.51
C GLU A 51 0.35 17.31 -10.36
N ARG A 52 1.15 16.30 -10.76
CA ARG A 52 0.69 15.18 -11.58
C ARG A 52 0.43 13.93 -10.74
N SER A 53 -0.84 13.53 -10.65
CA SER A 53 -1.30 12.36 -9.88
C SER A 53 -0.65 11.03 -10.28
N PHE A 54 -0.11 10.92 -11.51
CA PHE A 54 0.58 9.71 -12.00
C PHE A 54 1.92 10.05 -12.68
N SER A 55 2.84 10.66 -11.93
CA SER A 55 4.13 11.11 -12.46
C SER A 55 4.89 10.01 -13.22
N LEU A 56 4.97 8.76 -12.71
CA LEU A 56 5.64 7.65 -13.41
C LEU A 56 5.06 7.33 -14.79
N TYR A 57 3.74 7.39 -14.91
CA TYR A 57 3.05 7.06 -16.15
C TYR A 57 3.30 8.13 -17.20
N GLU A 58 3.24 9.39 -16.79
CA GLU A 58 3.58 10.53 -17.63
C GLU A 58 5.07 10.54 -18.01
N MET A 59 5.97 10.10 -17.12
CA MET A 59 7.38 9.88 -17.49
C MET A 59 7.51 8.82 -18.57
N ALA A 60 6.80 7.69 -18.43
CA ALA A 60 6.83 6.60 -19.39
C ALA A 60 6.27 6.98 -20.77
N ARG A 61 5.41 8.00 -20.85
CA ARG A 61 4.94 8.63 -22.10
C ARG A 61 6.02 9.44 -22.82
N VAL A 62 6.88 10.11 -22.07
CA VAL A 62 7.94 10.95 -22.63
C VAL A 62 9.12 10.11 -23.16
N ILE A 63 9.29 8.89 -22.67
CA ILE A 63 10.36 7.99 -23.09
C ILE A 63 9.94 7.28 -24.38
N GLU A 64 10.23 7.90 -25.51
CA GLU A 64 10.13 7.28 -26.83
C GLU A 64 11.55 7.04 -27.37
N ILE A 65 11.95 5.77 -27.48
CA ILE A 65 13.21 5.37 -28.12
C ILE A 65 12.86 4.74 -29.47
N PRO A 66 13.11 5.44 -30.60
CA PRO A 66 12.81 4.93 -31.92
C PRO A 66 13.49 3.57 -32.16
N GLY A 67 12.70 2.56 -32.56
CA GLY A 67 13.21 1.25 -33.00
C GLY A 67 13.27 0.12 -31.95
N ILE A 68 13.02 0.37 -30.65
CA ILE A 68 13.04 -0.71 -29.63
C ILE A 68 11.76 -0.75 -28.79
N PHE A 69 11.23 0.39 -28.32
CA PHE A 69 10.01 0.42 -27.52
C PHE A 69 9.15 1.65 -27.82
N GLU A 70 8.10 1.43 -28.62
CA GLU A 70 7.17 2.47 -29.06
C GLU A 70 5.99 2.67 -28.07
N ARG A 71 5.80 1.78 -27.09
CA ARG A 71 4.67 1.82 -26.14
C ARG A 71 5.04 1.41 -24.70
N ILE A 72 6.11 1.98 -24.14
CA ILE A 72 6.53 1.72 -22.75
C ILE A 72 5.44 2.13 -21.74
N GLU A 73 4.67 3.17 -22.07
CA GLU A 73 3.49 3.62 -21.32
C GLU A 73 2.54 2.47 -20.95
N ALA A 74 2.26 1.55 -21.90
CA ALA A 74 1.34 0.45 -21.65
C ALA A 74 1.85 -0.48 -20.54
N ILE A 75 3.16 -0.75 -20.51
CA ILE A 75 3.79 -1.59 -19.48
C ILE A 75 3.73 -0.90 -18.11
N ALA A 76 3.99 0.41 -18.07
CA ALA A 76 3.88 1.21 -16.85
C ALA A 76 2.44 1.21 -16.33
N GLY A 77 1.45 1.41 -17.21
CA GLY A 77 0.03 1.37 -16.87
C GLY A 77 -0.39 0.01 -16.30
N ILE A 78 -0.03 -1.09 -16.97
CA ILE A 78 -0.34 -2.46 -16.50
C ILE A 78 0.27 -2.70 -15.11
N THR A 79 1.51 -2.26 -14.89
CA THR A 79 2.20 -2.42 -13.60
C THR A 79 1.50 -1.66 -12.48
N LEU A 80 1.06 -0.42 -12.73
CA LEU A 80 0.32 0.38 -11.76
C LEU A 80 -1.04 -0.23 -11.43
N ILE A 81 -1.77 -0.69 -12.45
CA ILE A 81 -3.06 -1.37 -12.28
C ILE A 81 -2.88 -2.66 -11.48
N ALA A 82 -1.93 -3.52 -11.87
CA ALA A 82 -1.64 -4.77 -11.18
C ALA A 82 -1.20 -4.54 -9.72
N GLY A 83 -0.35 -3.54 -9.47
CA GLY A 83 0.07 -3.18 -8.12
C GLY A 83 -1.09 -2.70 -7.26
N SER A 84 -1.99 -1.88 -7.82
CA SER A 84 -3.20 -1.43 -7.13
C SER A 84 -4.14 -2.60 -6.81
N TYR A 85 -4.32 -3.52 -7.75
CA TYR A 85 -5.19 -4.70 -7.62
C TYR A 85 -4.69 -5.69 -6.57
N ILE A 86 -3.38 -5.94 -6.53
CA ILE A 86 -2.78 -6.78 -5.47
C ILE A 86 -3.00 -6.12 -4.11
N LYS A 87 -2.78 -4.80 -3.99
CA LYS A 87 -3.00 -4.06 -2.74
C LYS A 87 -4.45 -4.14 -2.25
N THR A 88 -5.44 -3.99 -3.14
CA THR A 88 -6.85 -4.07 -2.77
C THR A 88 -7.26 -5.49 -2.38
N THR A 89 -6.75 -6.50 -3.07
CA THR A 89 -7.00 -7.92 -2.74
C THR A 89 -6.50 -8.27 -1.34
N ILE A 90 -5.30 -7.82 -0.98
CA ILE A 90 -4.74 -8.03 0.37
C ILE A 90 -5.56 -7.29 1.42
N ALA A 91 -6.01 -6.07 1.13
CA ALA A 91 -6.85 -5.29 2.05
C ALA A 91 -8.20 -5.99 2.31
N LEU A 92 -8.82 -6.53 1.27
CA LEU A 92 -10.05 -7.31 1.37
C LEU A 92 -9.87 -8.57 2.23
N LEU A 93 -8.75 -9.29 2.06
CA LEU A 93 -8.42 -10.46 2.87
C LEU A 93 -8.22 -10.08 4.35
N ALA A 94 -7.51 -8.99 4.61
CA ALA A 94 -7.31 -8.48 5.96
C ALA A 94 -8.64 -8.08 6.62
N LEU A 95 -9.50 -7.38 5.88
CA LEU A 95 -10.80 -6.91 6.36
C LEU A 95 -11.76 -8.08 6.64
N SER A 96 -11.83 -9.08 5.76
CA SER A 96 -12.65 -10.28 5.97
C SER A 96 -12.17 -11.09 7.18
N SER A 97 -10.86 -11.18 7.40
CA SER A 97 -10.29 -11.83 8.59
C SER A 97 -10.60 -11.05 9.87
N ALA A 98 -10.52 -9.72 9.84
CA ALA A 98 -10.87 -8.86 10.97
C ALA A 98 -12.36 -8.94 11.32
N LEU A 99 -13.24 -8.93 10.32
CA LEU A 99 -14.69 -9.09 10.50
C LEU A 99 -15.04 -10.47 11.05
N ALA A 100 -14.41 -11.53 10.55
CA ALA A 100 -14.62 -12.88 11.07
C ALA A 100 -14.27 -12.98 12.56
N HIS A 101 -13.19 -12.35 13.02
CA HIS A 101 -12.85 -12.26 14.44
C HIS A 101 -13.88 -11.44 15.24
N LEU A 102 -14.35 -10.31 14.71
CA LEU A 102 -15.29 -9.44 15.42
C LEU A 102 -16.67 -10.10 15.59
N LEU A 103 -17.12 -10.82 14.57
CA LEU A 103 -18.41 -11.52 14.54
C LEU A 103 -18.32 -12.96 15.08
N LYS A 104 -17.12 -13.42 15.49
CA LYS A 104 -16.83 -14.81 15.94
C LYS A 104 -17.27 -15.88 14.94
N LEU A 105 -17.13 -15.61 13.63
CA LEU A 105 -17.45 -16.60 12.60
C LEU A 105 -16.34 -17.64 12.48
N LYS A 106 -16.72 -18.91 12.41
CA LYS A 106 -15.79 -20.05 12.25
C LYS A 106 -15.14 -20.09 10.86
N ASP A 107 -15.85 -19.57 9.85
CA ASP A 107 -15.40 -19.55 8.45
C ASP A 107 -15.35 -18.13 7.89
N SER A 108 -14.14 -17.62 7.67
CA SER A 108 -13.92 -16.31 7.02
C SER A 108 -14.32 -16.31 5.54
N ARG A 109 -14.32 -17.49 4.90
CA ARG A 109 -14.56 -17.64 3.46
C ARG A 109 -15.98 -17.26 3.03
N SER A 110 -16.98 -17.49 3.88
CA SER A 110 -18.38 -17.14 3.63
C SER A 110 -18.63 -15.62 3.69
N VAL A 111 -17.76 -14.87 4.36
CA VAL A 111 -17.89 -13.40 4.52
C VAL A 111 -17.25 -12.64 3.36
N ILE A 112 -16.30 -13.25 2.65
CA ILE A 112 -15.56 -12.59 1.57
C ILE A 112 -16.50 -12.15 0.45
N LEU A 113 -17.39 -13.04 -0.02
CA LEU A 113 -18.35 -12.75 -1.09
C LEU A 113 -19.25 -11.53 -0.81
N PRO A 114 -20.02 -11.49 0.30
CA PRO A 114 -20.87 -10.34 0.59
C PRO A 114 -20.06 -9.07 0.83
N LEU A 115 -18.88 -9.17 1.44
CA LEU A 115 -18.01 -8.03 1.67
C LEU A 115 -17.47 -7.43 0.37
N THR A 116 -17.09 -8.29 -0.59
CA THR A 116 -16.58 -7.84 -1.89
C THR A 116 -17.67 -7.14 -2.68
N LEU A 117 -18.90 -7.67 -2.66
CA LEU A 117 -20.06 -7.03 -3.30
C LEU A 117 -20.34 -5.66 -2.69
N LEU A 118 -20.35 -5.57 -1.36
CA LEU A 118 -20.57 -4.32 -0.64
C LEU A 118 -19.50 -3.27 -0.98
N LEU A 119 -18.22 -3.68 -1.02
CA LEU A 119 -17.12 -2.79 -1.43
C LEU A 119 -17.24 -2.32 -2.88
N LEU A 120 -17.74 -3.17 -3.78
CA LEU A 120 -18.02 -2.77 -5.16
C LEU A 120 -19.12 -1.70 -5.23
N PHE A 121 -20.21 -1.85 -4.47
CA PHE A 121 -21.26 -0.83 -4.37
C PHE A 121 -20.75 0.49 -3.78
N ILE A 122 -19.91 0.42 -2.73
CA ILE A 122 -19.26 1.61 -2.18
C ILE A 122 -18.39 2.26 -3.26
N SER A 123 -17.59 1.49 -3.99
CA SER A 123 -16.71 2.03 -5.03
C SER A 123 -17.48 2.79 -6.13
N LEU A 124 -18.72 2.39 -6.43
CA LEU A 124 -19.56 3.07 -7.42
C LEU A 124 -20.22 4.35 -6.89
N THR A 125 -20.40 4.48 -5.58
CA THR A 125 -21.13 5.59 -4.95
C THR A 125 -20.22 6.58 -4.21
N MET A 126 -18.94 6.23 -4.00
CA MET A 126 -18.02 6.98 -3.13
C MET A 126 -17.58 8.33 -3.71
N PHE A 127 -17.40 8.45 -5.02
CA PHE A 127 -16.94 9.69 -5.66
C PHE A 127 -17.82 10.01 -6.86
N THR A 128 -18.42 11.20 -6.85
CA THR A 128 -19.27 11.71 -7.94
C THR A 128 -18.51 12.64 -8.89
N THR A 129 -17.41 13.24 -8.42
CA THR A 129 -16.61 14.22 -9.17
C THR A 129 -15.12 13.99 -8.93
N GLU A 130 -14.28 14.23 -9.95
CA GLU A 130 -12.82 14.14 -9.86
C GLU A 130 -12.21 15.07 -8.79
N MET A 131 -12.85 16.21 -8.52
CA MET A 131 -12.39 17.15 -7.49
C MET A 131 -12.57 16.57 -6.07
N GLU A 132 -13.66 15.84 -5.82
CA GLU A 132 -13.93 15.17 -4.55
C GLU A 132 -12.91 14.04 -4.32
N SER A 133 -12.62 13.27 -5.37
CA SER A 133 -11.62 12.20 -5.29
C SER A 133 -10.23 12.76 -4.98
N HIS A 134 -9.82 13.84 -5.66
CA HIS A 134 -8.53 14.49 -5.42
C HIS A 134 -8.41 15.04 -3.99
N THR A 135 -9.45 15.72 -3.50
CA THR A 135 -9.48 16.26 -2.13
C THR A 135 -9.43 15.16 -1.08
N PHE A 136 -10.12 14.05 -1.33
CA PHE A 136 -10.06 12.88 -0.45
C PHE A 136 -8.65 12.29 -0.36
N TRP A 137 -7.98 12.10 -1.49
CA TRP A 137 -6.63 11.50 -1.51
C TRP A 137 -5.54 12.41 -0.95
N THR A 138 -5.68 13.73 -1.10
CA THR A 138 -4.67 14.70 -0.66
C THR A 138 -4.82 15.13 0.79
N LEU A 139 -6.05 15.23 1.31
CA LEU A 139 -6.32 15.79 2.64
C LEU A 139 -6.84 14.74 3.62
N ILE A 140 -7.86 13.99 3.22
CA ILE A 140 -8.59 13.09 4.13
C ILE A 140 -7.79 11.81 4.36
N TRP A 141 -7.29 11.18 3.29
CA TRP A 141 -6.58 9.92 3.38
C TRP A 141 -5.31 10.01 4.23
N PRO A 142 -4.42 11.01 4.06
CA PRO A 142 -3.25 11.15 4.92
C PRO A 142 -3.65 11.35 6.38
N ALA A 143 -4.64 12.18 6.68
CA ALA A 143 -5.11 12.42 8.04
C ALA A 143 -5.65 11.15 8.72
N VAL A 144 -6.44 10.34 8.01
CA VAL A 144 -6.93 9.06 8.53
C VAL A 144 -5.78 8.09 8.78
N THR A 145 -4.81 8.02 7.85
CA THR A 145 -3.67 7.12 8.01
C THR A 145 -2.75 7.54 9.16
N THR A 146 -2.48 8.83 9.35
CA THR A 146 -1.64 9.31 10.45
C THR A 146 -2.33 9.03 11.79
N CYS A 147 -3.62 9.34 11.94
CA CYS A 147 -4.38 9.01 13.14
C CYS A 147 -4.38 7.52 13.47
N ALA A 148 -4.44 6.64 12.47
CA ALA A 148 -4.37 5.19 12.68
C ALA A 148 -2.95 4.69 13.05
N THR A 149 -1.90 5.36 12.58
CA THR A 149 -0.49 4.98 12.86
C THR A 149 -0.04 5.32 14.27
N VAL A 150 -0.44 6.48 14.78
CA VAL A 150 -0.01 7.02 16.09
C VAL A 150 -0.26 6.06 17.25
N PRO A 151 -1.45 5.45 17.45
CA PRO A 151 -1.68 4.55 18.57
C PRO A 151 -0.85 3.26 18.48
N ILE A 152 -0.53 2.79 17.29
CA ILE A 152 0.28 1.58 17.07
C ILE A 152 1.74 1.84 17.43
N ILE A 153 2.27 3.02 17.07
CA ILE A 153 3.63 3.45 17.43
C ILE A 153 3.73 3.63 18.95
N LEU A 154 2.73 4.27 19.58
CA LEU A 154 2.66 4.42 21.04
C LEU A 154 2.61 3.07 21.76
N ALA A 155 1.77 2.13 21.30
CA ALA A 155 1.68 0.80 21.87
C ALA A 155 3.02 0.03 21.74
N ALA A 156 3.70 0.15 20.61
CA ALA A 156 5.02 -0.44 20.40
C ALA A 156 6.07 0.17 21.35
N LEU A 157 6.09 1.49 21.52
CA LEU A 157 6.99 2.18 22.45
C LEU A 157 6.74 1.74 23.90
N VAL A 158 5.48 1.65 24.34
CA VAL A 158 5.13 1.16 25.68
C VAL A 158 5.61 -0.28 25.88
N HIS A 159 5.49 -1.14 24.86
CA HIS A 159 5.98 -2.51 24.93
C HIS A 159 7.51 -2.61 25.05
N VAL A 160 8.25 -1.77 24.32
CA VAL A 160 9.71 -1.69 24.39
C VAL A 160 10.16 -1.15 25.75
N MET A 161 9.50 -0.11 26.26
CA MET A 161 9.79 0.47 27.58
C MET A 161 9.51 -0.51 28.72
N LYS A 162 8.38 -1.26 28.67
CA LYS A 162 8.09 -2.30 29.66
C LYS A 162 9.09 -3.46 29.61
N ARG A 163 9.55 -3.85 28.42
CA ARG A 163 10.62 -4.87 28.27
C ARG A 163 11.98 -4.38 28.78
N ALA A 164 12.30 -3.10 28.59
CA ALA A 164 13.51 -2.49 29.14
C ALA A 164 13.45 -2.38 30.67
N ALA A 165 12.27 -2.10 31.23
CA ALA A 165 12.04 -2.01 32.68
C ALA A 165 12.02 -3.38 33.39
N SER A 166 11.56 -4.45 32.71
CA SER A 166 11.53 -5.81 33.28
C SER A 166 12.88 -6.54 33.23
N LYS A 167 13.89 -5.98 32.55
CA LYS A 167 15.24 -6.54 32.44
C LYS A 167 16.25 -5.91 33.40
N LYS A 168 15.80 -4.98 34.24
CA LYS A 168 16.58 -4.30 35.28
C LYS A 168 16.06 -4.75 36.64
#